data_AF-A0A563VQN4-F1
#
_entry.id   AF-A0A563VQN4-F1
#
_cell.length_a   1.000
_cell.length_b   1.000
_cell.length_c   1.000
_cell.angle_alpha   90.00
_cell.angle_beta   90.00
_cell.angle_gamma   90.00
#
_symmetry.space_group_name_H-M   'P 1'
#
loop_
_entity.id
_entity.type
_entity.pdbx_description
1 polymer ?
#
loop_
_entity_poly.entity_id
_entity_poly.type
_entity_poly.pdbx_seq_one_letter_code
_entity_poly.pdbx_strand_id
1 'polypeptide(L)'
;MFQLQLEEVNKLFTITSAEFKFEEINNEPQVSSSEKNFPWEEMTGKQKKATKISLEAMRDYFNWDYLKEKMPFRNSGLNKLVDKHDFQLLPLETYLWNTANSNISLRKIAQEKQVPLEKIQQTALSMIFAGLLEEVSIINMPMKTTKYSIASSSKSNFADINNTNISNNQPKISNSLLSNLIAFLRKHF
;
A
#
# COMPACT_ATOMS: atom_id res chain seq x y z
N MET A 1 -61.28 -9.40 7.79
CA MET A 1 -61.24 -10.02 6.43
C MET A 1 -59.82 -10.01 5.85
N PHE A 2 -59.12 -8.87 5.85
CA PHE A 2 -57.76 -8.75 5.32
C PHE A 2 -56.69 -9.63 6.02
N GLN A 3 -56.77 -9.79 7.35
CA GLN A 3 -55.84 -10.64 8.10
C GLN A 3 -55.95 -12.13 7.75
N LEU A 4 -57.17 -12.62 7.48
CA LEU A 4 -57.39 -14.02 7.07
C LEU A 4 -56.80 -14.28 5.69
N GLN A 5 -56.94 -13.33 4.77
CA GLN A 5 -56.32 -13.42 3.44
C GLN A 5 -54.79 -13.38 3.53
N LEU A 6 -54.23 -12.58 4.44
CA LEU A 6 -52.79 -12.51 4.66
C LEU A 6 -52.22 -13.83 5.21
N GLU A 7 -52.93 -14.50 6.11
CA GLU A 7 -52.54 -15.83 6.60
C GLU A 7 -52.60 -16.89 5.51
N GLU A 8 -53.63 -16.89 4.66
CA GLU A 8 -53.72 -17.82 3.52
C GLU A 8 -52.58 -17.61 2.52
N VAL A 9 -52.24 -16.35 2.24
CA VAL A 9 -51.14 -16.00 1.34
C VAL A 9 -49.80 -16.41 1.95
N ASN A 10 -49.55 -16.17 3.24
CA ASN A 10 -48.33 -16.60 3.91
C ASN A 10 -48.17 -18.14 3.91
N LYS A 11 -49.29 -18.88 4.01
CA LYS A 11 -49.28 -20.35 3.90
C LYS A 11 -48.82 -20.86 2.54
N LEU A 12 -49.08 -20.12 1.46
CA LEU A 12 -48.65 -20.47 0.11
C LEU A 12 -47.13 -20.30 -0.09
N PHE A 13 -46.48 -19.47 0.73
CA PHE A 13 -45.05 -19.19 0.65
C PHE A 13 -44.25 -19.81 1.80
N THR A 14 -44.88 -20.51 2.74
CA THR A 14 -44.17 -21.28 3.77
C THR A 14 -43.56 -22.54 3.18
N ILE A 15 -42.23 -22.54 3.09
CA ILE A 15 -41.44 -23.72 2.75
C ILE A 15 -41.26 -24.54 4.04
N THR A 16 -41.81 -25.75 4.09
CA THR A 16 -41.73 -26.64 5.26
C THR A 16 -40.39 -27.37 5.38
N SER A 17 -39.73 -27.62 4.25
CA SER A 17 -38.38 -28.14 4.15
C SER A 17 -37.81 -27.82 2.78
N ALA A 18 -36.54 -27.43 2.72
CA ALA A 18 -35.79 -27.29 1.49
C ALA A 18 -34.44 -28.00 1.66
N GLU A 19 -34.12 -28.86 0.70
CA GLU A 19 -32.81 -29.50 0.60
C GLU A 19 -32.07 -28.89 -0.58
N PHE A 20 -30.91 -28.31 -0.33
CA PHE A 20 -30.02 -27.79 -1.36
C PHE A 20 -28.87 -28.77 -1.54
N LYS A 21 -28.75 -29.36 -2.73
CA LYS A 21 -27.60 -30.18 -3.12
C LYS A 21 -26.70 -29.35 -4.01
N PHE A 22 -25.47 -29.15 -3.57
CA PHE A 22 -24.43 -28.51 -4.36
C PHE A 22 -23.61 -29.62 -5.02
N GLU A 23 -23.84 -29.83 -6.31
CA GLU A 23 -23.10 -30.80 -7.11
C GLU A 23 -21.93 -30.08 -7.81
N GLU A 24 -20.70 -30.50 -7.52
CA GLU A 24 -19.54 -30.09 -8.30
C GLU A 24 -19.66 -30.73 -9.69
N ILE A 25 -19.81 -29.91 -10.73
CA ILE A 25 -19.98 -30.38 -12.10
C ILE A 25 -18.65 -30.97 -12.58
N ASN A 26 -18.48 -32.27 -12.31
CA ASN A 26 -17.38 -33.07 -12.83
C ASN A 26 -17.75 -33.61 -14.21
N ASN A 27 -17.55 -32.81 -15.25
CA ASN A 27 -17.60 -33.27 -16.65
C ASN A 27 -16.40 -32.74 -17.44
N GLU A 28 -15.21 -33.29 -17.14
CA GLU A 28 -13.93 -33.39 -17.91
C GLU A 28 -13.28 -32.17 -18.61
N PRO A 29 -11.97 -32.24 -18.99
CA PRO A 29 -10.79 -32.68 -18.25
C PRO A 29 -9.76 -31.52 -18.13
N GLN A 30 -8.81 -31.62 -17.19
CA GLN A 30 -7.60 -30.76 -17.09
C GLN A 30 -7.83 -29.32 -16.57
N VAL A 31 -8.42 -29.18 -15.38
CA VAL A 31 -7.95 -28.14 -14.45
C VAL A 31 -7.18 -28.86 -13.38
N SER A 32 -5.85 -28.72 -13.44
CA SER A 32 -4.89 -29.35 -12.54
C SER A 32 -5.40 -29.32 -11.10
N SER A 33 -5.54 -30.51 -10.54
CA SER A 33 -5.94 -30.82 -9.18
C SER A 33 -5.33 -29.87 -8.14
N SER A 34 -6.11 -28.84 -7.80
CA SER A 34 -6.31 -28.48 -6.41
C SER A 34 -7.79 -28.73 -6.20
N GLU A 35 -8.11 -29.69 -5.34
CA GLU A 35 -9.43 -29.86 -4.74
C GLU A 35 -9.88 -28.49 -4.20
N LYS A 36 -10.49 -27.66 -5.04
CA LYS A 36 -11.01 -26.37 -4.63
C LYS A 36 -12.34 -26.64 -3.99
N ASN A 37 -12.23 -27.08 -2.73
CA ASN A 37 -13.29 -27.16 -1.76
C ASN A 37 -14.28 -26.03 -2.00
N PHE A 38 -15.54 -26.41 -2.20
CA PHE A 38 -16.68 -25.54 -1.99
C PHE A 38 -16.40 -24.57 -0.81
N PRO A 39 -16.75 -23.27 -0.91
CA PRO A 39 -16.30 -22.20 0.00
C PRO A 39 -17.02 -22.27 1.35
N TRP A 40 -16.86 -23.40 2.04
CA TRP A 40 -17.48 -23.70 3.33
C TRP A 40 -17.05 -22.69 4.37
N GLU A 41 -15.79 -22.24 4.34
CA GLU A 41 -15.26 -21.28 5.29
C GLU A 41 -15.94 -19.91 5.18
N GLU A 42 -16.17 -19.43 3.95
CA GLU A 42 -16.87 -18.18 3.66
C GLU A 42 -18.36 -18.26 4.06
N MET A 43 -18.97 -19.44 3.93
CA MET A 43 -20.37 -19.69 4.31
C MET A 43 -20.59 -19.85 5.83
N THR A 44 -19.53 -19.86 6.64
CA THR A 44 -19.68 -19.93 8.11
C THR A 44 -20.10 -18.60 8.75
N GLY A 45 -20.16 -17.50 7.99
CA GLY A 45 -20.40 -16.16 8.52
C GLY A 45 -19.24 -15.60 9.36
N LYS A 46 -18.11 -16.32 9.44
CA LYS A 46 -16.89 -15.84 10.10
C LYS A 46 -16.27 -14.73 9.27
N GLN A 47 -15.95 -13.62 9.93
CA GLN A 47 -15.31 -12.47 9.28
C GLN A 47 -13.80 -12.51 9.51
N LYS A 48 -13.04 -12.07 8.50
CA LYS A 48 -11.58 -11.95 8.57
C LYS A 48 -11.14 -10.60 8.01
N LYS A 49 -10.17 -9.96 8.66
CA LYS A 49 -9.65 -8.65 8.21
C LYS A 49 -9.05 -8.79 6.81
N ALA A 50 -9.38 -7.86 5.91
CA ALA A 50 -8.88 -7.83 4.53
C ALA A 50 -7.35 -7.85 4.45
N THR A 51 -6.66 -7.14 5.36
CA THR A 51 -5.20 -7.17 5.50
C THR A 51 -4.66 -8.59 5.70
N LYS A 52 -5.32 -9.39 6.55
CA LYS A 52 -4.90 -10.77 6.82
C LYS A 52 -5.10 -11.66 5.59
N ILE A 53 -6.25 -11.54 4.93
CA ILE A 53 -6.56 -12.26 3.69
C ILE A 53 -5.53 -11.93 2.61
N SER A 54 -5.23 -10.64 2.43
CA SER A 54 -4.28 -10.16 1.42
C SER A 54 -2.87 -10.68 1.68
N LEU A 55 -2.42 -10.65 2.93
CA LEU A 55 -1.11 -11.15 3.32
C LEU A 55 -0.97 -12.66 3.06
N GLU A 56 -1.99 -13.44 3.44
CA GLU A 56 -2.01 -14.89 3.18
C GLU A 56 -2.05 -15.20 1.68
N ALA A 57 -2.93 -14.55 0.93
CA ALA A 57 -3.02 -14.72 -0.52
C ALA A 57 -1.69 -14.39 -1.23
N MET A 58 -0.98 -13.36 -0.77
CA MET A 58 0.33 -13.00 -1.32
C MET A 58 1.46 -13.96 -0.95
N ARG A 59 1.34 -14.72 0.16
CA ARG A 59 2.31 -15.78 0.51
C ARG A 59 2.16 -17.00 -0.38
N ASP A 60 0.92 -17.31 -0.74
CA ASP A 60 0.58 -18.44 -1.61
C ASP A 60 0.66 -18.07 -3.10
N TYR A 61 1.05 -16.85 -3.43
CA TYR A 61 1.16 -16.40 -4.81
C TYR A 61 2.43 -16.96 -5.49
N PHE A 62 2.23 -17.78 -6.52
CA PHE A 62 3.33 -18.52 -7.17
C PHE A 62 3.99 -17.78 -8.34
N ASN A 63 3.27 -16.92 -9.07
CA ASN A 63 3.77 -16.34 -10.33
C ASN A 63 4.13 -14.86 -10.22
N TRP A 64 5.28 -14.59 -9.60
CA TRP A 64 5.78 -13.23 -9.37
C TRP A 64 6.15 -12.45 -10.64
N ASP A 65 6.24 -13.10 -11.80
CA ASP A 65 6.59 -12.44 -13.05
C ASP A 65 5.56 -11.37 -13.44
N TYR A 66 4.27 -11.62 -13.18
CA TYR A 66 3.20 -10.65 -13.44
C TYR A 66 3.25 -9.41 -12.53
N LEU A 67 3.96 -9.49 -11.41
CA LEU A 67 4.09 -8.41 -10.45
C LEU A 67 5.44 -7.70 -10.52
N LYS A 68 6.33 -8.06 -11.46
CA LYS A 68 7.65 -7.45 -11.62
C LYS A 68 7.60 -5.94 -11.77
N GLU A 69 6.63 -5.42 -12.53
CA GLU A 69 6.44 -3.98 -12.71
C GLU A 69 5.91 -3.26 -11.47
N LYS A 70 5.33 -4.01 -10.52
CA LYS A 70 4.81 -3.50 -9.25
C LYS A 70 5.78 -3.67 -8.10
N MET A 71 6.94 -4.29 -8.34
CA MET A 71 7.96 -4.46 -7.30
C MET A 71 8.46 -3.09 -6.83
N PRO A 72 8.61 -2.89 -5.52
CA PRO A 72 9.20 -1.66 -4.99
C PRO A 72 10.62 -1.47 -5.52
N PHE A 73 11.01 -0.23 -5.77
CA PHE A 73 12.33 0.09 -6.29
C PHE A 73 13.45 -0.37 -5.33
N ARG A 74 14.51 -0.95 -5.86
CA ARG A 74 15.68 -1.40 -5.06
C ARG A 74 16.28 -0.35 -4.12
N ASN A 75 16.18 0.93 -4.48
CA ASN A 75 16.75 2.05 -3.72
C ASN A 75 15.68 2.85 -2.95
N SER A 76 14.41 2.46 -2.99
CA SER A 76 13.37 3.03 -2.14
C SER A 76 13.42 2.42 -0.74
N GLY A 77 12.78 3.11 0.19
CA GLY A 77 12.59 2.70 1.57
C GLY A 77 11.15 2.29 1.81
N LEU A 78 10.90 1.82 3.03
CA LEU A 78 9.55 1.44 3.49
C LEU A 78 9.16 2.32 4.66
N ASN A 79 7.89 2.72 4.70
CA ASN A 79 7.27 3.38 5.84
C ASN A 79 6.10 2.55 6.38
N LYS A 80 5.81 2.65 7.68
CA LYS A 80 4.68 1.93 8.30
C LYS A 80 3.42 2.75 8.16
N LEU A 81 2.34 2.08 7.75
CA LEU A 81 0.99 2.67 7.71
C LEU A 81 0.21 2.42 9.00
N VAL A 82 0.60 1.43 9.79
CA VAL A 82 0.00 1.12 11.09
C VAL A 82 1.08 1.09 12.17
N ASP A 83 0.77 1.52 13.39
CA ASP A 83 1.75 1.50 14.49
C ASP A 83 1.83 0.12 15.16
N LYS A 84 0.70 -0.60 15.17
CA LYS A 84 0.54 -1.90 15.82
C LYS A 84 -0.30 -2.81 14.93
N HIS A 85 0.00 -4.11 14.98
CA HIS A 85 -0.78 -5.13 14.30
C HIS A 85 -0.92 -6.39 15.17
N ASP A 86 -2.02 -7.11 14.97
CA ASP A 86 -2.29 -8.39 15.63
C ASP A 86 -2.09 -9.59 14.67
N PHE A 87 -1.52 -9.33 13.49
CA PHE A 87 -1.28 -10.37 12.48
C PHE A 87 0.00 -11.15 12.79
N GLN A 88 -0.01 -12.44 12.49
CA GLN A 88 1.17 -13.28 12.56
C GLN A 88 2.04 -13.04 11.32
N LEU A 89 3.09 -12.25 11.49
CA LEU A 89 4.09 -12.00 10.46
C LEU A 89 5.15 -13.11 10.44
N LEU A 90 5.62 -13.46 9.25
CA LEU A 90 6.79 -14.33 9.08
C LEU A 90 8.07 -13.60 9.56
N PRO A 91 9.19 -14.32 9.80
CA PRO A 91 10.42 -13.70 10.30
C PRO A 91 10.93 -12.54 9.42
N LEU A 92 10.84 -12.69 8.10
CA LEU A 92 11.28 -11.66 7.17
C LEU A 92 10.35 -10.45 7.14
N GLU A 93 9.03 -10.69 7.16
CA GLU A 93 8.00 -9.64 7.25
C GLU A 93 8.13 -8.85 8.54
N THR A 94 8.36 -9.53 9.67
CA THR A 94 8.59 -8.91 10.98
C THR A 94 9.83 -8.02 10.95
N TYR A 95 10.90 -8.47 10.30
CA TYR A 95 12.10 -7.67 10.15
C TYR A 95 11.85 -6.42 9.30
N LEU A 96 11.22 -6.57 8.13
CA LEU A 96 10.86 -5.43 7.28
C LEU A 96 9.94 -4.45 8.00
N TRP A 97 8.94 -4.97 8.73
CA TRP A 97 8.06 -4.18 9.57
C TRP A 97 8.82 -3.35 10.59
N ASN A 98 9.79 -3.95 11.28
CA ASN A 98 10.56 -3.26 12.32
C ASN A 98 11.53 -2.22 11.73
N THR A 99 12.09 -2.49 10.55
CA THR A 99 13.08 -1.64 9.89
C THR A 99 12.46 -0.55 9.01
N ALA A 100 11.16 -0.61 8.72
CA ALA A 100 10.43 0.41 7.95
C ALA A 100 10.39 1.76 8.70
N ASN A 101 11.35 2.63 8.39
CA ASN A 101 11.54 3.96 8.97
C ASN A 101 11.84 5.03 7.91
N SER A 102 11.54 4.74 6.64
CA SER A 102 11.78 5.63 5.49
C SER A 102 13.23 5.96 5.15
N ASN A 103 14.21 5.48 5.92
CA ASN A 103 15.62 5.89 5.77
C ASN A 103 16.53 4.80 5.20
N ILE A 104 16.11 3.54 5.25
CA ILE A 104 16.92 2.39 4.85
C ILE A 104 16.37 1.82 3.55
N SER A 105 17.23 1.69 2.53
CA SER A 105 16.83 1.14 1.23
C SER A 105 16.66 -0.38 1.27
N LEU A 106 15.79 -0.91 0.41
CA LEU A 106 15.62 -2.35 0.24
C LEU A 106 16.93 -3.07 -0.11
N ARG A 107 17.78 -2.43 -0.93
CA ARG A 107 19.11 -2.94 -1.24
C ARG A 107 19.99 -3.09 0.01
N LYS A 108 19.98 -2.10 0.89
CA LYS A 108 20.76 -2.15 2.14
C LYS A 108 20.21 -3.23 3.08
N ILE A 109 18.89 -3.36 3.17
CA ILE A 109 18.22 -4.43 3.92
C ILE A 109 18.63 -5.82 3.41
N ALA A 110 18.64 -6.03 2.09
CA ALA A 110 19.06 -7.30 1.48
C ALA A 110 20.51 -7.66 1.84
N GLN A 111 21.40 -6.67 1.86
CA GLN A 111 22.79 -6.84 2.27
C GLN A 111 22.94 -7.17 3.75
N GLU A 112 22.24 -6.46 4.63
CA GLU A 112 22.30 -6.67 6.09
C GLU A 112 21.76 -8.03 6.50
N LYS A 113 20.68 -8.50 5.86
CA LYS A 113 20.07 -9.81 6.15
C LYS A 113 20.66 -10.97 5.37
N GLN A 114 21.53 -10.71 4.39
CA GLN A 114 22.07 -11.73 3.49
C GLN A 114 20.96 -12.52 2.76
N VAL A 115 19.88 -11.83 2.39
CA VAL A 115 18.73 -12.39 1.66
C VAL A 115 18.73 -11.81 0.25
N PRO A 116 18.36 -12.60 -0.79
CA PRO A 116 18.25 -12.08 -2.14
C PRO A 116 17.33 -10.84 -2.22
N LEU A 117 17.77 -9.81 -2.95
CA LEU A 117 17.03 -8.56 -3.10
C LEU A 117 15.61 -8.80 -3.63
N GLU A 118 15.45 -9.72 -4.58
CA GLU A 118 14.15 -10.09 -5.12
C GLU A 118 13.20 -10.62 -4.03
N LYS A 119 13.70 -11.44 -3.09
CA LYS A 119 12.88 -11.95 -1.99
C LYS A 119 12.46 -10.83 -1.02
N ILE A 120 13.34 -9.86 -0.79
CA ILE A 120 13.01 -8.65 -0.03
C ILE A 120 11.91 -7.85 -0.76
N GLN A 121 12.05 -7.63 -2.06
CA GLN A 121 11.07 -6.87 -2.87
C GLN A 121 9.71 -7.58 -2.91
N GLN A 122 9.68 -8.91 -3.10
CA GLN A 122 8.46 -9.72 -3.04
C GLN A 122 7.76 -9.58 -1.68
N THR A 123 8.53 -9.71 -0.60
CA THR A 123 7.97 -9.60 0.77
C THR A 123 7.46 -8.19 1.06
N ALA A 124 8.21 -7.16 0.64
CA ALA A 124 7.79 -5.78 0.76
C ALA A 124 6.49 -5.53 -0.03
N LEU A 125 6.40 -6.05 -1.26
CA LEU A 125 5.20 -5.95 -2.08
C LEU A 125 3.99 -6.61 -1.41
N SER A 126 4.15 -7.83 -0.87
CA SER A 126 3.08 -8.50 -0.10
C SER A 126 2.55 -7.64 1.05
N MET A 127 3.46 -7.01 1.79
CA MET A 127 3.10 -6.15 2.92
C MET A 127 2.47 -4.83 2.48
N ILE A 128 2.84 -4.31 1.31
CA ILE A 128 2.22 -3.12 0.69
C ILE A 128 0.80 -3.45 0.24
N PHE A 129 0.57 -4.56 -0.45
CA PHE A 129 -0.78 -5.01 -0.84
C PHE A 129 -1.69 -5.28 0.36
N ALA A 130 -1.11 -5.76 1.47
CA ALA A 130 -1.85 -5.95 2.71
C ALA A 130 -2.18 -4.62 3.43
N GLY A 131 -1.64 -3.49 2.97
CA GLY A 131 -1.85 -2.18 3.58
C GLY A 131 -1.09 -1.99 4.90
N LEU A 132 0.00 -2.75 5.10
CA LEU A 132 0.86 -2.61 6.27
C LEU A 132 1.93 -1.54 6.00
N LEU A 133 2.62 -1.66 4.88
CA LEU A 133 3.74 -0.80 4.52
C LEU A 133 3.39 0.06 3.30
N GLU A 134 4.12 1.15 3.13
CA GLU A 134 4.14 1.94 1.90
C GLU A 134 5.58 2.10 1.39
N GLU A 135 5.72 2.26 0.08
CA GLU A 135 6.99 2.57 -0.55
C GLU A 135 7.26 4.07 -0.52
N VAL A 136 8.47 4.47 -0.11
CA VAL A 136 8.88 5.87 -0.06
C VAL A 136 10.23 6.07 -0.75
N SER A 137 10.36 7.18 -1.48
CA SER A 137 11.63 7.56 -2.10
C SER A 137 12.62 8.05 -1.04
N ILE A 138 13.77 7.38 -0.93
CA ILE A 138 14.85 7.85 -0.05
C ILE A 138 15.58 8.96 -0.78
N ILE A 139 15.24 10.20 -0.44
CA ILE A 139 16.02 11.36 -0.88
C ILE A 139 17.30 11.35 -0.06
N ASN A 140 18.33 10.69 -0.58
CA ASN A 140 19.70 10.95 -0.15
C ASN A 140 20.06 12.35 -0.64
N MET A 141 19.54 13.38 0.01
CA MET A 141 20.16 14.68 -0.09
C MET A 141 21.44 14.54 0.74
N PRO A 142 22.64 14.49 0.14
CA PRO A 142 23.80 14.87 0.91
C PRO A 142 23.49 16.32 1.32
N MET A 143 23.02 16.52 2.55
CA MET A 143 23.31 17.75 3.25
C MET A 143 24.82 17.75 3.35
N LYS A 144 25.48 18.17 2.28
CA LYS A 144 26.74 18.86 2.41
C LYS A 144 26.38 20.02 3.33
N THR A 145 26.63 19.84 4.61
CA THR A 145 26.98 20.94 5.49
C THR A 145 28.30 21.47 4.95
N THR A 146 28.26 22.05 3.74
CA THR A 146 29.28 22.96 3.30
C THR A 146 29.17 24.06 4.33
N LYS A 147 30.11 24.07 5.29
CA LYS A 147 30.46 25.28 6.00
C LYS A 147 30.84 26.27 4.91
N TYR A 148 29.87 27.04 4.43
CA TYR A 148 30.12 28.14 3.53
C TYR A 148 30.87 29.18 4.37
N SER A 149 32.20 29.08 4.42
CA SER A 149 32.99 30.29 4.53
C SER A 149 32.69 31.08 3.26
N ILE A 150 32.05 32.22 3.42
CA ILE A 150 31.80 33.17 2.35
C ILE A 150 33.16 33.63 1.85
N ALA A 151 33.61 33.04 0.74
CA ALA A 151 34.65 33.61 -0.11
C ALA A 151 34.03 33.67 -1.51
N SER A 152 33.57 34.87 -1.82
CA SER A 152 32.98 35.31 -3.07
C SER A 152 33.92 35.07 -4.26
N SER A 153 33.45 34.38 -5.30
CA SER A 153 33.64 34.76 -6.71
C SER A 153 32.84 33.86 -7.64
N SER A 154 31.55 34.16 -7.81
CA SER A 154 30.76 33.70 -8.96
C SER A 154 30.44 34.90 -9.82
N LYS A 155 31.01 34.93 -11.02
CA LYS A 155 30.46 35.72 -12.13
C LYS A 155 29.27 34.96 -12.71
N SER A 156 28.07 35.49 -12.53
CA SER A 156 27.04 35.50 -13.56
C SER A 156 25.96 36.48 -13.14
N ASN A 157 25.78 37.50 -13.98
CA ASN A 157 24.86 38.62 -13.85
C ASN A 157 23.42 38.13 -13.64
N PHE A 158 22.67 38.78 -12.74
CA PHE A 158 21.41 39.45 -13.06
C PHE A 158 20.85 40.14 -11.80
N ALA A 159 20.83 41.48 -11.87
CA ALA A 159 20.01 42.48 -11.17
C ALA A 159 19.85 42.44 -9.64
N ASP A 160 20.43 43.47 -9.02
CA ASP A 160 20.17 43.98 -7.67
C ASP A 160 18.68 44.21 -7.36
N ILE A 161 18.30 44.02 -6.09
CA ILE A 161 17.65 45.05 -5.24
C ILE A 161 17.73 44.60 -3.75
N ASN A 162 18.60 45.32 -3.05
CA ASN A 162 18.68 45.68 -1.63
C ASN A 162 17.87 44.92 -0.56
N ASN A 163 18.65 44.41 0.41
CA ASN A 163 18.31 44.12 1.80
C ASN A 163 17.51 45.23 2.50
N THR A 164 16.50 44.83 3.29
CA THR A 164 16.30 45.36 4.66
C THR A 164 15.71 44.29 5.58
N ASN A 165 16.53 43.91 6.57
CA ASN A 165 16.24 43.68 7.98
C ASN A 165 15.17 42.65 8.43
N ILE A 166 15.67 41.75 9.26
CA ILE A 166 14.99 40.79 10.14
C ILE A 166 14.03 41.53 11.10
N SER A 167 12.78 41.09 11.15
CA SER A 167 11.87 41.27 12.28
C SER A 167 10.69 40.31 12.18
N ASN A 168 10.21 39.88 13.35
CA ASN A 168 9.29 38.79 13.63
C ASN A 168 7.91 38.85 12.95
N ASN A 169 7.36 37.63 12.83
CA ASN A 169 5.95 37.24 12.73
C ASN A 169 5.22 37.35 11.38
N GLN A 170 4.60 36.20 11.05
CA GLN A 170 3.74 35.82 9.91
C GLN A 170 4.49 35.30 8.67
N PRO A 171 4.18 34.08 8.19
CA PRO A 171 4.70 33.59 6.92
C PRO A 171 4.10 34.44 5.80
N LYS A 172 4.88 35.39 5.27
CA LYS A 172 4.55 36.11 4.04
C LYS A 172 4.63 35.12 2.88
N ILE A 173 3.48 34.57 2.51
CA ILE A 173 3.33 33.73 1.33
C ILE A 173 3.74 34.60 0.13
N SER A 174 4.65 34.09 -0.70
CA SER A 174 5.12 34.80 -1.88
C SER A 174 3.99 34.90 -2.91
N ASN A 175 3.58 36.13 -3.23
CA ASN A 175 2.54 36.40 -4.23
C ASN A 175 2.87 35.81 -5.61
N SER A 176 4.16 35.65 -5.92
CA SER A 176 4.62 34.97 -7.15
C SER A 176 4.21 33.49 -7.18
N LEU A 177 4.25 32.81 -6.04
CA LEU A 177 3.91 31.38 -5.95
C LEU A 177 2.39 31.18 -6.09
N LEU A 178 1.59 32.04 -5.47
CA LEU A 178 0.14 32.07 -5.69
C LEU A 178 -0.23 32.40 -7.13
N SER A 179 0.45 33.37 -7.75
CA SER A 179 0.18 33.73 -9.15
C SER A 179 0.48 32.58 -10.11
N ASN A 180 1.56 31.82 -9.87
CA ASN A 180 1.90 30.65 -10.66
C ASN A 180 0.89 29.50 -10.44
N LEU A 181 0.42 29.31 -9.21
CA LEU A 181 -0.58 28.30 -8.91
C LEU A 181 -1.93 28.61 -9.57
N ILE A 182 -2.36 29.88 -9.51
CA ILE A 182 -3.60 30.33 -10.17
C ILE A 182 -3.49 30.21 -11.69
N ALA A 183 -2.34 30.58 -12.27
CA ALA A 183 -2.11 30.43 -13.70
C ALA A 183 -2.14 28.96 -14.13
N PHE A 184 -1.61 28.04 -13.32
CA PHE A 184 -1.66 26.60 -13.58
C PHE A 184 -3.09 26.06 -13.54
N LEU A 185 -3.86 26.40 -12.50
CA LEU A 185 -5.24 25.94 -12.36
C LEU A 185 -6.12 26.43 -13.52
N ARG A 186 -5.98 27.69 -13.92
CA ARG A 186 -6.73 28.26 -15.05
C ARG A 186 -6.35 27.64 -16.41
N LYS A 187 -5.19 27.01 -16.51
CA LYS A 187 -4.72 26.38 -17.75
C LYS A 187 -5.20 24.93 -17.88
N HIS A 188 -5.44 24.26 -16.75
CA HIS A 188 -5.70 22.83 -16.68
C HIS A 188 -7.13 22.46 -16.26
N PHE A 189 -7.97 23.45 -15.97
CA PHE A 189 -9.41 23.36 -15.76
C PHE A 189 -10.10 24.52 -16.48
#